data_AF-A0A7C4EFH4-F1
#
_entry.id   AF-A0A7C4EFH4-F1
#
_cell.length_a   1.000
_cell.length_b   1.000
_cell.length_c   1.000
_cell.angle_alpha   90.00
_cell.angle_beta   90.00
_cell.angle_gamma   90.00
#
_symmetry.space_group_name_H-M   'P 1'
#
loop_
_entity.id
_entity.type
_entity.pdbx_description
1 polymer ?
#
loop_
_entity_poly.entity_id
_entity_poly.type
_entity_poly.pdbx_seq_one_letter_code
_entity_poly.pdbx_strand_id
1 'polypeptide(L)' 'MTRQPSTSAASSRKCACPQCHCPVPAGKAVVRDGKAYCSTACAYECTESTCVCVHDRCDDKPHAH' A
#
# COMPACT_ATOMS: atom_id res chain seq x y z
N MET A 1 -10.93 35.10 -8.68
CA MET A 1 -9.66 34.73 -8.01
C MET A 1 -10.01 33.76 -6.89
N THR A 2 -9.80 32.44 -6.94
CA THR A 2 -9.00 31.57 -7.82
C THR A 2 -9.60 30.16 -7.65
N ARG A 3 -9.95 29.46 -8.74
CA ARG A 3 -10.44 28.07 -8.68
C ARG A 3 -9.32 27.22 -8.08
N GLN A 4 -9.58 26.60 -6.93
CA GLN A 4 -8.66 25.64 -6.33
C GLN A 4 -8.36 24.55 -7.37
N PRO A 5 -7.10 24.35 -7.79
CA PRO A 5 -6.76 23.07 -8.34
C PRO A 5 -6.85 22.10 -7.17
N SER A 6 -7.88 21.25 -7.15
CA SER A 6 -7.90 20.03 -6.35
C SER A 6 -6.75 19.16 -6.85
N THR A 7 -5.53 19.54 -6.48
CA THR A 7 -4.31 18.82 -6.80
C THR A 7 -4.41 17.46 -6.18
N SER A 8 -4.14 16.48 -7.04
CA SER A 8 -3.88 15.11 -6.67
C SER A 8 -5.15 14.32 -6.35
N ALA A 9 -5.87 13.95 -7.40
CA ALA A 9 -6.09 12.53 -7.60
C ALA A 9 -4.72 11.85 -7.63
N ALA A 10 -4.08 11.72 -6.45
CA ALA A 10 -2.90 10.89 -6.28
C ALA A 10 -3.36 9.53 -6.78
N SER A 11 -2.85 9.12 -7.94
CA SER A 11 -3.16 7.84 -8.56
C SER A 11 -2.69 6.76 -7.60
N SER A 12 -3.54 6.47 -6.63
CA SER A 12 -3.24 5.61 -5.51
C SER A 12 -3.29 4.21 -6.08
N ARG A 13 -2.13 3.64 -6.33
CA ARG A 13 -2.04 2.29 -6.88
C ARG A 13 -2.31 1.31 -5.75
N LYS A 14 -2.92 0.18 -6.05
CA LYS A 14 -3.06 -0.90 -5.05
C LYS A 14 -1.68 -1.46 -4.72
N CYS A 15 -1.49 -1.87 -3.47
CA CYS A 15 -0.31 -2.63 -3.06
C CYS A 15 -0.22 -3.91 -3.90
N ALA A 16 1.00 -4.31 -4.26
CA ALA A 16 1.24 -5.50 -5.05
C ALA A 16 1.14 -6.80 -4.24
N CYS A 17 1.05 -6.72 -2.91
CA CYS A 17 0.82 -7.89 -2.07
C CYS A 17 -0.58 -8.47 -2.34
N PRO A 18 -0.70 -9.78 -2.56
CA PRO A 18 -1.99 -10.43 -2.84
C PRO A 18 -2.97 -10.32 -1.66
N GLN A 19 -2.44 -10.25 -0.44
CA GLN A 19 -3.21 -10.12 0.80
C GLN A 19 -3.38 -8.65 1.23
N CYS A 20 -2.65 -7.69 0.67
CA CYS A 20 -2.75 -6.30 1.12
C CYS A 20 -3.52 -5.44 0.12
N HIS A 21 -4.63 -4.88 0.58
CA HIS A 21 -5.47 -3.99 -0.22
C HIS A 21 -5.21 -2.50 0.05
N CYS A 22 -4.13 -2.16 0.75
CA CYS A 22 -3.82 -0.78 1.09
C CYS A 22 -3.57 0.10 -0.15
N PRO A 23 -4.10 1.34 -0.18
CA PRO A 23 -3.77 2.29 -1.21
C PRO A 23 -2.33 2.77 -1.04
N VAL A 24 -1.55 2.71 -2.12
CA VAL A 24 -0.17 3.17 -2.18
C VAL A 24 -0.14 4.57 -2.80
N PRO A 25 0.26 5.60 -2.05
CA PRO A 25 0.40 6.94 -2.59
C PRO A 25 1.49 6.97 -3.66
N ALA A 26 1.21 7.62 -4.80
CA ALA A 26 2.20 7.84 -5.84
C ALA A 26 3.40 8.65 -5.27
N GLY A 27 4.60 8.06 -5.31
CA GLY A 27 5.83 8.66 -4.78
C GLY A 27 6.21 8.25 -3.35
N LYS A 28 5.35 7.51 -2.63
CA LYS A 28 5.69 6.86 -1.35
C LYS A 28 5.71 5.34 -1.43
N ALA A 29 5.48 4.79 -2.63
CA ALA A 29 5.55 3.37 -2.91
C ALA A 29 6.96 2.83 -2.73
N VAL A 30 7.09 1.71 -2.03
CA VAL A 30 8.33 0.91 -2.06
C VAL A 30 8.28 0.04 -3.31
N VAL A 31 9.20 0.25 -4.25
CA VAL A 31 9.24 -0.53 -5.50
C VAL A 31 10.25 -1.66 -5.36
N ARG A 32 9.81 -2.90 -5.53
CA ARG A 32 10.64 -4.11 -5.52
C ARG A 32 10.20 -5.01 -6.66
N ASP A 33 11.15 -5.53 -7.44
CA ASP A 33 10.85 -6.40 -8.59
C ASP A 33 9.85 -5.77 -9.60
N GLY A 34 9.85 -4.44 -9.74
CA GLY A 34 8.88 -3.70 -10.56
C GLY A 34 7.47 -3.61 -9.97
N LYS A 35 7.23 -4.18 -8.79
CA LYS A 35 5.97 -4.14 -8.05
C LYS A 35 5.99 -3.03 -6.99
N ALA A 36 4.86 -2.34 -6.82
CA ALA A 36 4.72 -1.23 -5.87
C ALA A 36 4.02 -1.69 -4.59
N TYR A 37 4.65 -1.44 -3.45
CA TYR A 37 4.18 -1.86 -2.14
C TYR A 37 3.87 -0.65 -1.26
N CYS A 38 2.89 -0.78 -0.36
CA CYS A 38 2.50 0.30 0.57
C CYS A 38 3.55 0.56 1.65
N SER A 39 4.37 -0.44 1.97
CA SER A 39 5.39 -0.36 3.02
C SER A 39 6.53 -1.33 2.73
N THR A 40 7.68 -1.12 3.37
CA THR A 40 8.81 -2.04 3.32
C THR A 40 8.44 -3.43 3.83
N ALA A 41 7.62 -3.52 4.90
CA ALA A 41 7.13 -4.81 5.39
C ALA A 41 6.37 -5.58 4.29
N CYS A 42 5.52 -4.92 3.51
CA CYS A 42 4.87 -5.59 2.37
C CYS A 42 5.84 -5.98 1.25
N ALA A 43 6.92 -5.22 1.04
CA ALA A 43 7.87 -5.50 -0.02
C ALA A 43 8.92 -6.58 0.32
N TYR A 44 9.13 -6.87 1.60
CA TYR A 44 10.17 -7.79 2.08
C TYR A 44 9.63 -8.92 2.97
N GLU A 45 8.63 -8.63 3.81
CA GLU A 45 8.10 -9.57 4.81
C GLU A 45 6.78 -10.23 4.39
N CYS A 46 6.00 -9.60 3.51
CA CYS A 46 4.78 -10.24 2.98
C CYS A 46 5.15 -11.27 1.91
N THR A 47 4.68 -12.49 2.13
CA THR A 47 4.72 -13.63 1.22
C THR A 47 3.30 -13.99 0.75
N GLU A 48 3.14 -15.02 -0.07
CA GLU A 48 1.81 -15.50 -0.48
C GLU A 48 0.97 -16.01 0.69
N SER A 49 1.60 -16.53 1.75
CA SER A 49 0.91 -17.15 2.89
C SER A 49 0.83 -16.27 4.13
N THR A 50 1.68 -15.25 4.23
CA THR A 50 1.79 -14.41 5.43
C THR A 50 1.99 -12.97 5.00
N CYS A 51 1.12 -12.06 5.44
CA CYS A 51 1.33 -10.64 5.22
C CYS A 51 1.31 -9.83 6.51
N VAL A 52 2.41 -9.12 6.76
CA VAL A 52 2.60 -8.25 7.93
C VAL A 52 2.49 -6.80 7.46
N CYS A 53 1.31 -6.39 7.02
CA CYS A 53 1.07 -4.99 6.73
C CYS A 53 0.99 -4.21 8.06
N VAL A 54 1.81 -3.18 8.21
CA VAL A 54 1.82 -2.32 9.41
C VAL A 54 0.68 -1.29 9.43
N HIS A 55 -0.16 -1.27 8.39
CA HIS A 55 -1.29 -0.36 8.30
C HIS A 55 -2.48 -0.93 9.05
N ASP A 56 -3.02 -0.16 9.99
CA ASP A 56 -4.14 -0.55 10.83
C ASP A 56 -5.42 -0.91 10.05
N ARG A 57 -5.57 -0.33 8.85
CA ARG A 57 -6.69 -0.54 7.92
C ARG A 57 -6.39 -1.56 6.82
N CYS A 58 -5.35 -2.37 6.96
CA CYS A 58 -5.16 -3.51 6.08
C CYS A 58 -6.22 -4.55 6.41
N ASP A 59 -7.21 -4.68 5.52
CA ASP A 59 -8.39 -5.56 5.67
C ASP A 59 -8.02 -7.02 5.98
N ASP A 60 -6.84 -7.46 5.52
CA ASP A 60 -6.21 -8.72 5.86
C ASP A 60 -5.18 -8.52 6.98
N LYS A 61 -5.68 -8.24 8.18
CA LYS A 61 -4.90 -8.45 9.40
C LYS A 61 -5.36 -9.81 9.92
N PRO A 62 -4.52 -10.85 10.02
CA PRO A 62 -4.85 -11.92 10.93
C PRO A 62 -4.99 -11.25 12.29
N HIS A 63 -6.21 -11.26 12.83
CA HIS A 63 -6.51 -10.82 14.19
C HIS A 63 -5.56 -11.58 15.13
N ALA A 64 -4.40 -11.01 15.44
CA ALA A 64 -3.61 -11.40 16.59
C ALA A 64 -4.35 -10.82 17.80
N HIS A 65 -5.30 -11.61 18.30
CA HIS A 65 -5.87 -11.46 19.64
C HIS A 65 -4.84 -11.96 20.67
#